data_AF-A0A087E8W1-F1
#
_entry.id   AF-A0A087E8W1-F1
#
_cell.length_a   1.000
_cell.length_b   1.000
_cell.length_c   1.000
_cell.angle_alpha   90.00
_cell.angle_beta   90.00
_cell.angle_gamma   90.00
#
_symmetry.space_group_name_H-M   'P 1'
#
loop_
_entity.id
_entity.type
_entity.pdbx_description
1 polymer ?
#
loop_
_entity_poly.entity_id
_entity_poly.type
_entity_poly.pdbx_seq_one_letter_code
_entity_poly.pdbx_strand_id
1 'polypeptide(L)'
;MLYTKEEFSHLDEAHALTDLLTPISPMLYTVLTEARADLQTRYPSDLFWEHQNRQNLSRMVNQRAARLWPDSDSDSWALSDHTGFLHLRETATGLKMILRKVDPITRHVPKSNATKTNRVYFSQRNCIGVGRLNRVSQGTLFDEGKFAPDLSSIGLVCVWDELLDEGIAITVYKTSSPGRYGNENPYFFKYELHDSLPEDTELKYTASENEYVDLLPDLLEDYTGQPLDDDSKTESENRTPDAPYNNEPPEHRIHE
;
A
#
# COMPACT_ATOMS: atom_id res chain seq x y z
N MET A 1 1.43 19.45 -9.79
CA MET A 1 0.67 19.85 -8.60
C MET A 1 1.40 20.95 -7.86
N LEU A 2 0.71 21.99 -7.39
CA LEU A 2 1.32 23.14 -6.71
C LEU A 2 0.41 23.61 -5.57
N TYR A 3 1.00 23.83 -4.40
CA TYR A 3 0.30 24.26 -3.19
C TYR A 3 0.63 25.70 -2.85
N THR A 4 -0.30 26.43 -2.25
CA THR A 4 0.00 27.68 -1.56
C THR A 4 0.90 27.43 -0.34
N LYS A 5 1.50 28.49 0.19
CA LYS A 5 2.35 28.39 1.40
C LYS A 5 1.60 27.77 2.59
N GLU A 6 0.33 28.16 2.76
CA GLU A 6 -0.50 27.72 3.89
C GLU A 6 -0.88 26.25 3.75
N GLU A 7 -1.33 25.84 2.57
CA GLU A 7 -1.60 24.43 2.25
C GLU A 7 -0.34 23.57 2.44
N PHE A 8 0.80 24.03 1.92
CA PHE A 8 2.07 23.30 2.02
C PHE A 8 2.52 23.10 3.49
N SER A 9 2.24 24.07 4.36
CA SER A 9 2.61 23.97 5.78
C SER A 9 1.79 22.93 6.55
N HIS A 10 0.59 22.61 6.05
CA HIS A 10 -0.29 21.59 6.62
C HIS A 10 -0.26 20.27 5.83
N LEU A 11 0.53 20.20 4.77
CA LEU A 11 0.66 19.01 3.92
C LEU A 11 1.50 17.93 4.62
N ASP A 12 0.97 16.71 4.65
CA ASP A 12 1.73 15.51 4.98
C ASP A 12 2.01 14.67 3.73
N GLU A 13 2.84 13.64 3.89
CA GLU A 13 3.19 12.76 2.77
C GLU A 13 1.99 12.01 2.21
N ALA A 14 1.06 11.53 3.05
CA ALA A 14 -0.06 10.71 2.59
C ALA A 14 -1.02 11.50 1.70
N HIS A 15 -1.33 12.74 2.07
CA HIS A 15 -2.13 13.66 1.26
C HIS A 15 -1.40 13.99 -0.04
N ALA A 16 -0.11 14.34 0.03
CA ALA A 16 0.69 14.64 -1.16
C ALA A 16 0.74 13.47 -2.15
N LEU A 17 0.85 12.23 -1.66
CA LEU A 17 0.83 11.03 -2.50
C LEU A 17 -0.56 10.82 -3.10
N THR A 18 -1.62 10.97 -2.32
CA THR A 18 -3.00 10.80 -2.78
C THR A 18 -3.33 11.77 -3.92
N ASP A 19 -2.99 13.05 -3.75
CA ASP A 19 -3.25 14.07 -4.77
C ASP A 19 -2.46 13.85 -6.07
N LEU A 20 -1.30 13.18 -6.00
CA LEU A 20 -0.54 12.79 -7.19
C LEU A 20 -1.07 11.51 -7.85
N LEU A 21 -1.63 10.59 -7.06
CA LEU A 21 -2.11 9.30 -7.53
C LEU A 21 -3.51 9.36 -8.14
N THR A 22 -4.38 10.23 -7.62
CA THR A 22 -5.75 10.38 -8.13
C THR A 22 -5.79 10.70 -9.63
N PRO A 23 -5.05 11.70 -10.16
CA PRO A 23 -5.15 12.07 -11.58
C PRO A 23 -4.53 11.03 -12.52
N ILE A 24 -3.51 10.29 -12.09
CA ILE A 24 -2.87 9.24 -12.92
C ILE A 24 -3.69 7.95 -12.95
N SER A 25 -4.60 7.77 -12.00
CA SER A 25 -5.36 6.53 -11.80
C SER A 25 -6.02 6.01 -13.09
N PRO A 26 -6.87 6.78 -13.81
CA PRO A 26 -7.57 6.30 -15.00
C PRO A 26 -6.62 5.91 -16.14
N MET A 27 -5.53 6.67 -16.29
CA MET A 27 -4.53 6.43 -17.34
C MET A 27 -3.79 5.13 -17.08
N LEU A 28 -3.37 4.88 -15.84
CA LEU A 28 -2.68 3.64 -15.48
C LEU A 28 -3.59 2.41 -15.63
N TYR A 29 -4.88 2.54 -15.30
CA TYR A 29 -5.89 1.51 -15.58
C TYR A 29 -5.99 1.21 -17.07
N THR A 30 -6.12 2.24 -17.89
CA THR A 30 -6.25 2.10 -19.35
C THR A 30 -5.04 1.38 -19.94
N VAL A 31 -3.83 1.86 -19.62
CA VAL A 31 -2.57 1.29 -20.12
C VAL A 31 -2.41 -0.17 -19.70
N LEU A 32 -2.73 -0.52 -18.45
CA LEU A 32 -2.60 -1.90 -17.97
C LEU A 32 -3.65 -2.84 -18.57
N THR A 33 -4.88 -2.35 -18.75
CA THR A 33 -5.97 -3.11 -19.38
C THR A 33 -5.64 -3.39 -20.84
N GLU A 34 -5.17 -2.38 -21.59
CA GLU A 34 -4.75 -2.54 -22.98
C GLU A 34 -3.54 -3.49 -23.09
N ALA A 35 -2.52 -3.31 -22.25
CA ALA A 35 -1.35 -4.18 -22.23
C ALA A 35 -1.70 -5.64 -21.98
N ARG A 36 -2.68 -5.90 -21.12
CA ARG A 36 -3.19 -7.25 -20.84
C ARG A 36 -3.96 -7.83 -22.03
N ALA A 37 -4.93 -7.08 -22.57
CA ALA A 37 -5.75 -7.52 -23.70
C ALA A 37 -4.89 -7.85 -24.93
N ASP A 38 -3.87 -7.03 -25.18
CA ASP A 38 -2.88 -7.24 -26.23
C ASP A 38 -2.10 -8.55 -26.11
N LEU A 39 -1.85 -9.00 -24.88
CA LEU A 39 -1.11 -10.23 -24.63
C LEU A 39 -2.02 -11.45 -24.61
N GLN A 40 -3.26 -11.33 -24.14
CA GLN A 40 -4.25 -12.39 -24.24
C GLN A 40 -4.54 -12.78 -25.70
N THR A 41 -4.58 -11.80 -26.61
CA THR A 41 -4.78 -12.06 -28.04
C THR A 41 -3.57 -12.67 -28.75
N ARG A 42 -2.35 -12.37 -28.27
CA ARG A 42 -1.09 -12.78 -28.91
C ARG A 42 -0.45 -14.03 -28.32
N TYR A 43 -0.83 -14.44 -27.12
CA TYR A 43 -0.16 -15.51 -26.38
C TYR A 43 -0.96 -16.82 -26.41
N PRO A 44 -0.48 -17.87 -27.08
CA PRO A 44 -1.11 -19.18 -27.02
C PRO A 44 -0.99 -19.74 -25.60
N SER A 45 -2.13 -20.03 -24.97
CA SER A 45 -2.20 -20.55 -23.58
C SER A 45 -1.67 -21.98 -23.43
N ASP A 46 -1.41 -22.65 -24.55
CA ASP A 46 -1.02 -24.07 -24.68
C ASP A 46 0.50 -24.31 -24.75
N LEU A 47 1.32 -23.27 -24.91
CA LEU A 47 2.77 -23.41 -25.09
C LEU A 47 3.58 -23.65 -23.80
N PHE A 48 3.04 -23.32 -22.62
CA PHE A 48 3.71 -23.56 -21.32
C PHE A 48 2.71 -23.98 -20.24
N TRP A 49 3.22 -24.49 -19.12
CA TRP A 49 2.37 -24.80 -17.96
C TRP A 49 1.73 -23.53 -17.40
N GLU A 50 0.51 -23.61 -16.89
CA GLU A 50 -0.28 -22.47 -16.42
C GLU A 50 0.47 -21.54 -15.43
N HIS A 51 1.28 -22.11 -14.55
CA HIS A 51 2.06 -21.33 -13.58
C HIS A 51 3.21 -20.54 -14.26
N GLN A 52 3.88 -21.11 -15.26
CA GLN A 52 4.90 -20.43 -16.08
C GLN A 52 4.25 -19.34 -16.92
N ASN A 53 3.10 -19.63 -17.52
CA ASN A 53 2.30 -18.65 -18.25
C ASN A 53 1.91 -17.47 -17.38
N ARG A 54 1.44 -17.71 -16.14
CA ARG A 54 1.08 -16.62 -15.21
C ARG A 54 2.25 -15.74 -14.81
N GLN A 55 3.42 -16.31 -14.53
CA GLN A 55 4.62 -15.54 -14.21
C GLN A 55 5.17 -14.77 -15.42
N ASN A 56 5.17 -15.39 -16.59
CA ASN A 56 5.60 -14.76 -17.83
C ASN A 56 4.64 -13.65 -18.26
N LEU A 57 3.34 -13.85 -18.13
CA LEU A 57 2.31 -12.86 -18.42
C LEU A 57 2.54 -11.60 -17.58
N SER A 58 2.81 -11.75 -16.28
CA SER A 58 3.10 -10.61 -15.41
C SER A 58 4.24 -9.73 -15.94
N ARG A 59 5.36 -10.39 -16.28
CA ARG A 59 6.53 -9.74 -16.84
C ARG A 59 6.21 -9.06 -18.18
N MET A 60 5.45 -9.73 -19.04
CA MET A 60 5.11 -9.23 -20.38
C MET A 60 4.13 -8.06 -20.31
N VAL A 61 3.12 -8.11 -19.43
CA VAL A 61 2.18 -6.98 -19.21
C VAL A 61 2.96 -5.76 -18.79
N ASN A 62 3.89 -5.90 -17.85
CA ASN A 62 4.75 -4.81 -17.40
C ASN A 62 5.57 -4.22 -18.55
N GLN A 63 6.18 -5.06 -19.39
CA GLN A 63 6.94 -4.60 -20.57
C GLN A 63 6.06 -3.95 -21.64
N ARG A 64 4.84 -4.46 -21.86
CA ARG A 64 3.91 -3.90 -22.82
C ARG A 64 3.36 -2.57 -22.34
N ALA A 65 2.99 -2.46 -21.06
CA ALA A 65 2.57 -1.22 -20.44
C ALA A 65 3.65 -0.14 -20.55
N ALA A 66 4.93 -0.48 -20.35
CA ALA A 66 6.04 0.44 -20.55
C ALA A 66 6.14 0.99 -21.98
N ARG A 67 5.73 0.21 -22.99
CA ARG A 67 5.73 0.63 -24.39
C ARG A 67 4.51 1.47 -24.76
N LEU A 68 3.38 1.26 -24.10
CA LEU A 68 2.15 2.03 -24.29
C LEU A 68 2.19 3.36 -23.53
N TRP A 69 2.96 3.44 -22.43
CA TRP A 69 3.04 4.64 -21.60
C TRP A 69 3.37 5.93 -22.35
N PRO A 70 4.33 5.97 -23.31
CA PRO A 70 4.63 7.19 -24.05
C PRO A 70 3.47 7.72 -24.90
N ASP A 71 2.51 6.86 -25.25
CA ASP A 71 1.31 7.20 -26.01
C ASP A 71 0.14 7.61 -25.09
N SER A 72 0.34 7.57 -23.76
CA SER A 72 -0.65 8.07 -22.80
C SER A 72 -0.58 9.60 -22.68
N ASP A 73 -1.71 10.25 -22.39
CA ASP A 73 -1.82 11.71 -22.19
C ASP A 73 -1.23 12.19 -20.85
N SER A 74 -0.21 11.51 -20.33
CA SER A 74 0.40 11.80 -19.03
C SER A 74 1.57 12.78 -19.15
N ASP A 75 1.30 14.08 -18.99
CA ASP A 75 2.35 15.11 -18.96
C ASP A 75 3.18 15.13 -17.67
N SER A 76 2.60 14.69 -16.54
CA SER A 76 3.22 14.78 -15.22
C SER A 76 4.07 13.56 -14.85
N TRP A 77 3.85 12.41 -15.50
CA TRP A 77 4.60 11.18 -15.23
C TRP A 77 5.30 10.64 -16.46
N ALA A 78 6.61 10.45 -16.34
CA ALA A 78 7.46 9.93 -17.39
C ALA A 78 8.07 8.58 -17.02
N LEU A 79 8.51 7.82 -18.02
CA LEU A 79 9.35 6.65 -17.78
C LEU A 79 10.67 7.07 -17.13
N SER A 80 10.98 6.44 -16.00
CA SER A 80 12.14 6.76 -15.17
C SER A 80 13.44 6.15 -15.69
N ASP A 81 13.35 5.10 -16.51
CA ASP A 81 14.49 4.40 -17.11
C ASP A 81 14.13 3.74 -18.45
N HIS A 82 15.14 3.20 -19.14
CA HIS A 82 15.01 2.45 -20.39
C HIS A 82 15.14 0.94 -20.17
N THR A 83 14.80 0.42 -18.99
CA THR A 83 14.94 -1.02 -18.68
C THR A 83 13.94 -1.89 -19.44
N GLY A 84 12.96 -1.26 -20.09
CA GLY A 84 11.86 -1.93 -20.78
C GLY A 84 10.74 -2.36 -19.84
N PHE A 85 10.76 -1.94 -18.58
CA PHE A 85 9.69 -2.14 -17.60
C PHE A 85 9.03 -0.80 -17.23
N LEU A 86 7.80 -0.87 -16.73
CA LEU A 86 7.03 0.28 -16.29
C LEU A 86 7.55 0.76 -14.94
N HIS A 87 8.56 1.63 -15.00
CA HIS A 87 9.04 2.40 -13.87
C HIS A 87 8.75 3.86 -14.15
N LEU A 88 7.85 4.48 -13.38
CA LEU A 88 7.41 5.85 -13.57
C LEU A 88 8.10 6.81 -12.61
N ARG A 89 8.28 8.05 -13.06
CA ARG A 89 8.72 9.16 -12.23
C ARG A 89 7.84 10.37 -12.50
N GLU A 90 7.31 10.96 -11.43
CA GLU A 90 6.58 12.22 -11.52
C GLU A 90 7.59 13.37 -11.67
N THR A 91 7.34 14.26 -12.62
CA THR A 91 8.32 15.23 -13.11
C THR A 91 8.55 16.40 -12.15
N ALA A 92 7.52 16.83 -11.41
CA ALA A 92 7.60 17.99 -10.53
C ALA A 92 8.20 17.68 -9.15
N THR A 93 7.84 16.54 -8.57
CA THR A 93 8.16 16.09 -7.20
C THR A 93 9.26 15.04 -7.16
N GLY A 94 9.53 14.38 -8.29
CA GLY A 94 10.54 13.32 -8.41
C GLY A 94 10.09 11.96 -7.84
N LEU A 95 8.84 11.83 -7.42
CA LEU A 95 8.25 10.59 -6.90
C LEU A 95 8.47 9.43 -7.87
N LYS A 96 8.92 8.28 -7.37
CA LYS A 96 9.19 7.09 -8.20
C LYS A 96 8.12 6.04 -7.95
N MET A 97 7.71 5.35 -9.00
CA MET A 97 6.77 4.23 -8.90
C MET A 97 7.20 3.06 -9.77
N ILE A 98 7.10 1.84 -9.26
CA ILE A 98 7.37 0.62 -10.02
C ILE A 98 6.15 -0.28 -10.06
N LEU A 99 5.92 -0.94 -11.19
CA LEU A 99 4.84 -1.91 -11.33
C LEU A 99 5.26 -3.32 -10.91
N ARG A 100 4.42 -4.00 -10.14
CA ARG A 100 4.57 -5.40 -9.72
C ARG A 100 3.21 -6.13 -9.76
N LYS A 101 3.21 -7.44 -10.01
CA LYS A 101 2.01 -8.27 -9.79
C LYS A 101 1.92 -8.64 -8.31
N VAL A 102 0.70 -8.83 -7.79
CA VAL A 102 0.46 -9.28 -6.42
C VAL A 102 1.24 -10.53 -6.05
N ASP A 103 1.50 -10.73 -4.76
CA ASP A 103 1.88 -12.05 -4.25
C ASP A 103 0.72 -13.04 -4.52
N PRO A 104 0.96 -14.17 -5.19
CA PRO A 104 -0.11 -15.11 -5.55
C PRO A 104 -0.77 -15.78 -4.34
N ILE A 105 -0.11 -15.80 -3.18
CA ILE A 105 -0.63 -16.40 -1.94
C ILE A 105 -1.41 -15.35 -1.15
N THR A 106 -0.78 -14.22 -0.85
CA THR A 106 -1.39 -13.21 0.03
C THR A 106 -2.25 -12.21 -0.71
N ARG A 107 -2.16 -12.12 -2.03
CA ARG A 107 -2.80 -11.09 -2.88
C ARG A 107 -2.41 -9.64 -2.54
N HIS A 108 -1.38 -9.45 -1.72
CA HIS A 108 -0.87 -8.15 -1.30
C HIS A 108 0.47 -7.84 -1.99
N VAL A 109 1.18 -6.82 -1.47
CA VAL A 109 2.50 -6.40 -1.94
C VAL A 109 3.45 -7.60 -2.02
N PRO A 110 4.09 -7.86 -3.18
CA PRO A 110 5.04 -8.95 -3.33
C PRO A 110 6.36 -8.65 -2.63
N LYS A 111 7.12 -9.72 -2.35
CA LYS A 111 8.51 -9.61 -1.89
C LYS A 111 9.39 -8.88 -2.93
N SER A 112 10.34 -8.09 -2.44
CA SER A 112 11.38 -7.46 -3.28
C SER A 112 12.31 -8.48 -3.96
N ASN A 113 12.80 -8.13 -5.16
CA ASN A 113 13.84 -8.91 -5.81
C ASN A 113 15.12 -8.93 -4.94
N ALA A 114 15.94 -9.97 -5.07
CA ALA A 114 17.17 -10.16 -4.28
C ALA A 114 18.30 -9.13 -4.56
N THR A 115 18.03 -8.05 -5.30
CA THR A 115 19.03 -7.02 -5.59
C THR A 115 19.08 -5.96 -4.48
N LYS A 116 20.28 -5.44 -4.20
CA LYS A 116 20.48 -4.39 -3.18
C LYS A 116 19.57 -3.18 -3.42
N THR A 117 19.45 -2.75 -4.68
CA THR A 117 18.61 -1.62 -5.08
C THR A 117 17.13 -1.87 -4.78
N ASN A 118 16.59 -3.04 -5.12
CA ASN A 118 15.19 -3.36 -4.82
C ASN A 118 14.94 -3.48 -3.32
N ARG A 119 15.88 -4.08 -2.57
CA ARG A 119 15.75 -4.17 -1.11
C ARG A 119 15.70 -2.80 -0.46
N VAL A 120 16.53 -1.86 -0.90
CA VAL A 120 16.51 -0.47 -0.42
C VAL A 120 15.20 0.22 -0.83
N TYR A 121 14.75 0.05 -2.07
CA TYR A 121 13.49 0.63 -2.56
C TYR A 121 12.29 0.20 -1.71
N PHE A 122 12.27 -1.06 -1.25
CA PHE A 122 11.19 -1.57 -0.42
C PHE A 122 11.35 -1.26 1.09
N SER A 123 12.55 -0.90 1.54
CA SER A 123 12.84 -0.66 2.96
C SER A 123 12.80 0.84 3.24
N GLN A 124 11.61 1.43 3.19
CA GLN A 124 11.44 2.88 3.36
C GLN A 124 11.21 3.25 4.82
N ARG A 125 11.29 4.55 5.11
CA ARG A 125 10.91 5.11 6.41
C ARG A 125 9.40 5.38 6.44
N ASN A 126 8.86 5.56 7.65
CA ASN A 126 7.48 5.98 7.87
C ASN A 126 7.11 7.23 7.05
N CYS A 127 5.82 7.46 6.83
CA CYS A 127 5.33 8.67 6.18
C CYS A 127 5.78 9.93 6.91
N ILE A 128 6.21 10.93 6.14
CA ILE A 128 6.59 12.24 6.64
C ILE A 128 5.32 12.96 7.11
N GLY A 129 5.29 13.35 8.38
CA GLY A 129 4.15 14.05 8.98
C GLY A 129 4.01 15.49 8.51
N VAL A 130 2.89 16.09 8.90
CA VAL A 130 2.47 17.47 8.56
C VAL A 130 3.61 18.48 8.71
N GLY A 131 3.82 19.29 7.67
CA GLY A 131 4.74 20.43 7.68
C GLY A 131 6.23 20.04 7.67
N ARG A 132 6.56 18.76 7.52
CA ARG A 132 7.95 18.25 7.47
C ARG A 132 8.43 17.92 6.05
N LEU A 133 7.58 18.12 5.04
CA LEU A 133 7.96 17.93 3.65
C LEU A 133 8.91 19.04 3.20
N ASN A 134 9.99 18.64 2.53
CA ASN A 134 10.88 19.59 1.88
C ASN A 134 10.21 20.10 0.60
N ARG A 135 10.47 21.36 0.26
CA ARG A 135 10.05 21.92 -1.03
C ARG A 135 11.08 21.62 -2.11
N VAL A 136 10.63 21.40 -3.33
CA VAL A 136 11.52 21.38 -4.50
C VAL A 136 12.05 22.80 -4.72
N SER A 137 13.37 22.96 -4.82
CA SER A 137 13.99 24.23 -5.18
C SER A 137 13.75 24.54 -6.66
N GLN A 138 12.59 25.06 -7.01
CA GLN A 138 12.33 25.51 -8.39
C GLN A 138 12.97 26.88 -8.62
N GLY A 139 13.82 26.94 -9.66
CA GLY A 139 14.58 28.12 -10.09
C GLY A 139 13.85 28.98 -11.13
N THR A 140 12.52 28.97 -11.14
CA THR A 140 11.69 29.72 -12.08
C THR A 140 11.13 30.97 -11.41
N LEU A 141 11.49 32.14 -11.96
CA LEU A 141 11.04 33.49 -11.59
C LEU A 141 9.50 33.70 -11.61
N PHE A 142 8.72 32.68 -11.97
CA PHE A 142 7.28 32.77 -12.26
C PHE A 142 6.40 31.95 -11.30
N ASP A 143 6.96 31.24 -10.34
CA ASP A 143 6.23 30.44 -9.34
C ASP A 143 6.14 31.15 -7.97
N GLU A 144 5.99 32.47 -7.97
CA GLU A 144 5.84 33.25 -6.74
C GLU A 144 4.61 32.77 -5.95
N GLY A 145 4.85 32.08 -4.84
CA GLY A 145 3.82 31.64 -3.89
C GLY A 145 3.29 30.21 -4.07
N LYS A 146 3.80 29.45 -5.05
CA LYS A 146 3.43 28.05 -5.29
C LYS A 146 4.58 27.10 -4.93
N PHE A 147 4.27 26.03 -4.19
CA PHE A 147 5.23 25.09 -3.64
C PHE A 147 4.91 23.66 -4.11
N ALA A 148 5.94 22.92 -4.51
CA ALA A 148 5.84 21.48 -4.79
C ALA A 148 6.64 20.70 -3.73
N PRO A 149 6.11 19.58 -3.19
CA PRO A 149 6.85 18.75 -2.26
C PRO A 149 7.93 17.93 -2.98
N ASP A 150 9.11 17.84 -2.38
CA ASP A 150 10.17 16.93 -2.84
C ASP A 150 9.88 15.52 -2.32
N LEU A 151 9.46 14.66 -3.23
CA LEU A 151 9.14 13.25 -2.98
C LEU A 151 10.16 12.32 -3.66
N SER A 152 11.30 12.84 -4.10
CA SER A 152 12.31 12.10 -4.88
C SER A 152 12.96 10.92 -4.15
N SER A 153 12.89 10.94 -2.82
CA SER A 153 13.37 9.87 -1.93
C SER A 153 12.35 8.75 -1.71
N ILE A 154 11.09 8.94 -2.12
CA ILE A 154 9.99 8.00 -1.91
C ILE A 154 9.84 7.11 -3.15
N GLY A 155 9.61 5.81 -2.90
CA GLY A 155 9.40 4.80 -3.91
C GLY A 155 8.08 4.06 -3.70
N LEU A 156 7.14 4.19 -4.63
CA LEU A 156 5.86 3.49 -4.57
C LEU A 156 5.90 2.17 -5.33
N VAL A 157 5.34 1.13 -4.72
CA VAL A 157 5.10 -0.15 -5.39
C VAL A 157 3.65 -0.15 -5.84
N CYS A 158 3.45 0.02 -7.14
CA CYS A 158 2.16 -0.16 -7.79
C CYS A 158 1.95 -1.65 -8.04
N VAL A 159 0.97 -2.22 -7.35
CA VAL A 159 0.65 -3.64 -7.41
C VAL A 159 -0.63 -3.80 -8.22
N TRP A 160 -0.63 -4.73 -9.17
CA TRP A 160 -1.84 -5.08 -9.91
C TRP A 160 -2.21 -6.55 -9.73
N ASP A 161 -3.51 -6.80 -9.71
CA ASP A 161 -4.10 -8.14 -9.66
C ASP A 161 -5.06 -8.37 -10.84
N GLU A 162 -5.17 -9.64 -11.23
CA GLU A 162 -6.21 -10.12 -12.14
C GLU A 162 -7.38 -10.59 -11.30
N LEU A 163 -8.49 -9.86 -11.40
CA LEU A 163 -9.75 -10.29 -10.82
C LEU A 163 -10.30 -11.46 -11.65
N LEU A 164 -11.12 -12.30 -10.99
CA LEU A 164 -11.73 -13.48 -11.59
C LEU A 164 -12.59 -13.13 -12.82
N ASP A 165 -13.21 -11.96 -12.82
CA ASP A 165 -14.12 -11.47 -13.87
C ASP A 165 -13.40 -10.67 -14.97
N GLU A 166 -12.14 -11.01 -15.25
CA GLU A 166 -11.29 -10.33 -16.24
C GLU A 166 -10.97 -8.85 -15.97
N GLY A 167 -11.44 -8.28 -14.87
CA GLY A 167 -11.02 -6.97 -14.38
C GLY A 167 -9.57 -6.95 -13.92
N ILE A 168 -8.99 -5.75 -13.84
CA ILE A 168 -7.74 -5.50 -13.14
C ILE A 168 -8.04 -4.71 -11.88
N ALA A 169 -7.32 -5.01 -10.79
CA ALA A 169 -7.31 -4.18 -9.59
C ALA A 169 -5.91 -3.60 -9.44
N ILE A 170 -5.80 -2.31 -9.15
CA ILE A 170 -4.50 -1.66 -8.97
C ILE A 170 -4.47 -0.97 -7.60
N THR A 171 -3.43 -1.27 -6.83
CA THR A 171 -3.20 -0.71 -5.50
C THR A 171 -1.76 -0.27 -5.36
N VAL A 172 -1.55 0.94 -4.87
CA VAL A 172 -0.24 1.55 -4.69
C VAL A 172 0.16 1.52 -3.23
N TYR A 173 1.40 1.13 -2.96
CA TYR A 173 1.91 0.97 -1.61
C TYR A 173 3.23 1.71 -1.39
N LYS A 174 3.38 2.29 -0.20
CA LYS A 174 4.70 2.62 0.36
C LYS A 174 5.11 1.54 1.34
N THR A 175 6.12 0.77 1.00
CA THR A 175 6.55 -0.41 1.74
C THR A 175 7.51 -0.06 2.86
N SER A 176 7.40 -0.77 3.99
CA SER A 176 8.29 -0.59 5.14
C SER A 176 9.49 -1.54 5.12
N SER A 177 9.36 -2.67 4.40
CA SER A 177 10.36 -3.73 4.42
C SER A 177 10.42 -4.48 3.07
N PRO A 178 11.53 -5.18 2.79
CA PRO A 178 11.71 -5.95 1.55
C PRO A 178 10.80 -7.17 1.45
N GLY A 179 10.10 -7.50 2.53
CA GLY A 179 9.10 -8.54 2.59
C GLY A 179 9.62 -9.97 2.57
N ARG A 180 8.69 -10.90 2.76
CA ARG A 180 8.91 -12.35 2.62
C ARG A 180 7.82 -12.93 1.74
N TYR A 181 8.18 -13.92 0.94
CA TYR A 181 7.23 -14.59 0.06
C TYR A 181 6.18 -15.33 0.89
N GLY A 182 4.90 -15.19 0.53
CA GLY A 182 3.79 -15.84 1.25
C GLY A 182 3.41 -15.19 2.58
N ASN A 183 4.04 -14.08 2.96
CA ASN A 183 3.67 -13.27 4.12
C ASN A 183 3.12 -11.92 3.66
N GLU A 184 2.21 -11.35 4.44
CA GLU A 184 1.78 -9.98 4.21
C GLU A 184 2.92 -9.01 4.50
N ASN A 185 3.25 -8.19 3.51
CA ASN A 185 4.37 -7.28 3.61
C ASN A 185 3.89 -5.95 4.21
N PRO A 186 4.53 -5.49 5.31
CA PRO A 186 4.08 -4.29 6.00
C PRO A 186 4.30 -3.03 5.15
N TYR A 187 3.35 -2.12 5.18
CA TYR A 187 3.33 -0.86 4.44
C TYR A 187 2.96 0.31 5.35
N PHE A 188 3.36 1.52 4.96
CA PHE A 188 3.00 2.77 5.65
C PHE A 188 1.87 3.53 4.96
N PHE A 189 1.66 3.23 3.68
CA PHE A 189 0.65 3.87 2.85
C PHE A 189 0.09 2.84 1.87
N LYS A 190 -1.22 2.86 1.68
CA LYS A 190 -1.97 2.07 0.72
C LYS A 190 -2.98 3.02 0.05
N TYR A 191 -3.04 2.98 -1.27
CA TYR A 191 -4.00 3.74 -2.05
C TYR A 191 -4.53 2.89 -3.19
N GLU A 192 -5.84 2.75 -3.28
CA GLU A 192 -6.48 2.01 -4.37
C GLU A 192 -6.72 2.97 -5.53
N LEU A 193 -6.29 2.54 -6.71
CA LEU A 193 -6.56 3.28 -7.94
C LEU A 193 -7.92 2.83 -8.45
N HIS A 194 -8.63 3.73 -9.12
CA HIS A 194 -9.90 3.49 -9.81
C HIS A 194 -9.80 3.81 -11.31
N ASP A 195 -10.64 3.16 -12.10
CA ASP A 195 -10.73 3.31 -13.56
C ASP A 195 -11.29 4.69 -13.98
N SER A 196 -12.12 5.26 -13.13
CA SER A 196 -12.68 6.60 -13.21
C SER A 196 -12.24 7.41 -11.99
N LEU A 197 -12.22 8.73 -12.14
CA LEU A 197 -12.00 9.60 -10.98
C LEU A 197 -13.18 9.43 -10.03
N PRO A 198 -12.95 9.21 -8.72
CA PRO A 198 -14.04 9.08 -7.78
C PRO A 198 -14.89 10.36 -7.79
N GLU A 199 -16.18 10.22 -8.07
CA GLU A 199 -17.17 11.29 -7.86
C GLU A 199 -17.30 11.51 -6.35
N ASP A 200 -16.62 12.52 -5.80
CA ASP A 200 -16.70 13.00 -4.40
C ASP A 200 -17.02 11.92 -3.35
N THR A 201 -16.33 10.77 -3.42
CA THR A 201 -16.50 9.70 -2.46
C THR A 201 -15.38 9.83 -1.44
N GLU A 202 -15.75 10.14 -0.19
CA GLU A 202 -14.85 10.26 0.95
C GLU A 202 -13.76 9.17 0.91
N LEU A 203 -12.53 9.60 0.66
CA LEU A 203 -11.34 8.77 0.65
C LEU A 203 -11.22 8.06 2.00
N LYS A 204 -11.61 6.78 2.06
CA LYS A 204 -11.44 5.94 3.25
C LYS A 204 -9.96 5.63 3.44
N TYR A 205 -9.28 6.51 4.16
CA TYR A 205 -7.96 6.26 4.73
C TYR A 205 -8.07 5.15 5.78
N THR A 206 -7.36 4.04 5.57
CA THR A 206 -7.11 3.04 6.62
C THR A 206 -5.66 3.19 7.07
N ALA A 207 -5.45 3.86 8.20
CA ALA A 207 -4.18 3.77 8.90
C ALA A 207 -3.92 2.30 9.25
N SER A 208 -2.76 1.77 8.88
CA SER A 208 -2.29 0.51 9.45
C SER A 208 -1.74 0.78 10.84
N GLU A 209 -2.64 0.84 11.82
CA GLU A 209 -2.26 0.74 13.22
C GLU A 209 -2.00 -0.74 13.53
N ASN A 210 -0.73 -1.14 13.57
CA ASN A 210 -0.40 -2.31 14.37
C ASN A 210 -0.66 -1.96 15.83
N GLU A 211 -1.72 -2.55 16.38
CA GLU A 211 -1.95 -2.84 17.80
C GLU A 211 -1.48 -1.75 18.78
N TYR A 212 -2.25 -0.67 18.90
CA TYR A 212 -2.34 0.01 20.19
C TYR A 212 -3.44 -0.67 21.01
N VAL A 213 -2.97 -1.58 21.88
CA VAL A 213 -3.56 -1.85 23.18
C VAL A 213 -3.83 -0.51 23.87
N ASP A 214 -5.09 -0.11 23.92
CA ASP A 214 -5.78 0.51 25.06
C ASP A 214 -7.04 1.22 24.53
N LEU A 215 -8.15 0.49 24.62
CA LEU A 215 -9.49 1.05 24.55
C LEU A 215 -9.58 2.18 25.58
N LEU A 216 -9.87 3.40 25.09
CA LEU A 216 -10.08 4.57 25.95
C LEU A 216 -11.13 4.25 27.04
N PRO A 217 -10.84 4.58 28.32
CA PRO A 217 -11.80 4.48 29.39
C PRO A 217 -12.81 5.63 29.29
N ASP A 218 -14.08 5.28 29.49
CA ASP A 218 -15.19 6.13 29.92
C ASP A 218 -15.02 7.65 29.74
N LEU A 219 -15.50 8.17 28.61
CA LEU A 219 -15.73 9.60 28.44
C LEU A 219 -17.06 9.84 27.72
N LEU A 220 -18.12 9.35 28.36
CA LEU A 220 -19.49 9.88 28.27
C LEU A 220 -20.08 9.88 29.68
N GLU A 221 -19.49 10.70 30.57
CA GLU A 221 -20.28 11.29 31.65
C GLU A 221 -21.19 12.33 31.01
N ASP A 222 -22.42 11.95 30.69
CA ASP A 222 -23.53 12.91 30.62
C ASP A 222 -24.53 12.59 31.73
N TYR A 223 -24.47 13.47 32.73
CA TYR A 223 -25.51 13.70 33.72
C TYR A 223 -26.89 13.81 33.05
N THR A 224 -27.80 12.88 33.36
CA THR A 224 -29.21 13.24 33.59
C THR A 224 -29.74 12.42 34.76
N GLY A 225 -30.11 13.12 35.83
CA GLY A 225 -30.58 12.49 37.06
C GLY A 225 -31.98 11.90 36.94
N GLN A 226 -32.24 10.85 37.71
CA GLN A 226 -33.13 10.90 38.86
C GLN A 226 -32.93 9.66 39.77
N PRO A 227 -33.24 9.75 41.07
CA PRO A 227 -32.87 8.76 42.08
C PRO A 227 -33.99 7.74 42.35
N LEU A 228 -33.69 6.82 43.29
CA LEU A 228 -34.55 5.82 43.96
C LEU A 228 -34.45 4.42 43.31
N ASP A 229 -34.20 3.30 43.99
CA ASP A 229 -34.33 2.97 45.41
C ASP A 229 -33.30 1.92 45.87
N ASP A 230 -33.06 2.00 47.17
CA ASP A 230 -32.39 1.06 48.06
C ASP A 230 -33.18 -0.27 48.13
N ASP A 231 -32.51 -1.42 47.91
CA ASP A 231 -32.92 -2.64 48.59
C ASP A 231 -31.75 -3.62 48.79
N SER A 232 -31.55 -3.88 50.08
CA SER A 232 -30.53 -4.70 50.72
C SER A 232 -30.61 -6.22 50.43
N LYS A 233 -29.53 -6.92 50.85
CA LYS A 233 -29.41 -8.36 51.25
C LYS A 233 -29.14 -9.40 50.15
N THR A 234 -28.35 -10.46 50.31
CA THR A 234 -27.34 -10.98 51.27
C THR A 234 -26.82 -12.29 50.63
N GLU A 235 -25.58 -12.69 50.98
CA GLU A 235 -25.10 -14.09 51.04
C GLU A 235 -24.98 -14.87 49.71
N SER A 236 -23.98 -15.72 49.45
CA SER A 236 -23.07 -16.46 50.31
C SER A 236 -21.88 -16.95 49.49
N GLU A 237 -20.82 -17.20 50.24
CA GLU A 237 -19.59 -17.91 49.88
C GLU A 237 -19.87 -19.26 49.18
N ASN A 238 -18.99 -19.66 48.27
CA ASN A 238 -18.40 -21.00 48.42
C ASN A 238 -16.97 -21.04 47.90
N ARG A 239 -16.09 -21.19 48.89
CA ARG A 239 -14.65 -21.45 48.84
C ARG A 239 -14.41 -22.93 48.53
N THR A 240 -13.57 -23.18 47.51
CA THR A 240 -12.43 -24.14 47.44
C THR A 240 -12.67 -25.64 47.78
N PRO A 241 -11.83 -26.62 47.36
CA PRO A 241 -10.36 -26.53 47.40
C PRO A 241 -9.58 -27.12 46.21
N ASP A 242 -8.40 -26.53 46.06
CA ASP A 242 -7.19 -27.12 45.48
C ASP A 242 -6.85 -28.51 46.05
N ALA A 243 -6.06 -29.23 45.26
CA ALA A 243 -4.78 -29.87 45.63
C ALA A 243 -4.63 -31.31 45.03
N PRO A 244 -3.43 -31.92 45.01
CA PRO A 244 -2.18 -31.43 44.41
C PRO A 244 -1.26 -32.55 43.81
N TYR A 245 -0.10 -32.12 43.31
CA TYR A 245 1.23 -32.79 43.31
C TYR A 245 1.63 -33.87 42.26
N ASN A 246 2.62 -33.46 41.45
CA ASN A 246 3.86 -34.11 40.98
C ASN A 246 3.93 -35.63 40.73
N ASN A 247 4.52 -36.00 39.57
CA ASN A 247 5.89 -36.57 39.53
C ASN A 247 6.43 -36.67 38.08
N GLU A 248 7.73 -36.39 37.97
CA GLU A 248 8.61 -36.43 36.78
C GLU A 248 8.77 -37.85 36.15
N PRO A 249 9.43 -37.96 34.96
CA PRO A 249 9.15 -38.97 33.94
C PRO A 249 10.05 -40.22 34.01
N PRO A 250 9.79 -41.27 33.21
CA PRO A 250 10.80 -42.25 32.87
C PRO A 250 11.29 -42.09 31.42
N GLU A 251 12.62 -42.04 31.31
CA GLU A 251 13.40 -42.39 30.13
C GLU A 251 13.02 -43.79 29.62
N HIS A 252 13.01 -44.03 28.30
CA HIS A 252 13.42 -45.33 27.78
C HIS A 252 14.06 -45.26 26.39
N ARG A 253 15.22 -45.94 26.35
CA ARG A 253 16.17 -46.23 25.28
C ARG A 253 15.60 -46.73 23.94
N ILE A 254 16.26 -46.26 22.88
CA ILE A 254 16.88 -46.97 21.73
C ILE A 254 16.73 -48.51 21.70
N HIS A 255 16.27 -49.04 20.55
CA HIS A 255 16.67 -50.25 19.78
C HIS A 255 15.68 -50.31 18.59
N GLU A 256 15.98 -50.55 17.31
CA GLU A 256 17.11 -50.98 16.49
C GLU A 256 16.93 -50.36 15.09
#